data_AF-A0A955CP69-F1
#
_entry.id   AF-A0A955CP69-F1
#
_cell.length_a   1.000
_cell.length_b   1.000
_cell.length_c   1.000
_cell.angle_alpha   90.00
_cell.angle_beta   90.00
_cell.angle_gamma   90.00
#
_symmetry.space_group_name_H-M   'P 1'
#
loop_
_entity.id
_entity.type
_entity.pdbx_description
1 polymer ?
#
loop_
_entity_poly.entity_id
_entity_poly.type
_entity_poly.pdbx_seq_one_letter_code
_entity_poly.pdbx_strand_id
1 'polypeptide(L)'
;MSARTLCAVATAALFTSGVQAQLDDLLIVDLSVPNQITITATAGLSAVTTSGSDTVGVYMENFYSAAGGSLSVSSTGAGDLTNAENPSDGSPSLFRAGSGSDTGLNVWSFSSDTTVTFTAGSLAFIGSGTWALDAPEYADMLANTGSGNLYFPADDASDLTSAVLLGRWRVIPAPGAATIFGMGLIGAARRRR
;
A
#
# COMPACT_ATOMS: atom_id res chain seq x y z
N MET A 1 41.02 3.89 61.85
CA MET A 1 41.42 3.47 60.49
C MET A 1 40.16 2.99 59.79
N SER A 2 39.67 3.78 58.82
CA SER A 2 38.35 3.65 58.20
C SER A 2 38.51 3.06 56.80
N ALA A 3 37.94 1.90 56.54
CA ALA A 3 37.90 1.29 55.20
C ALA A 3 36.44 1.31 54.71
N ARG A 4 36.15 2.22 53.78
CA ARG A 4 34.87 2.30 53.08
C ARG A 4 34.94 1.40 51.84
N THR A 5 34.20 0.30 51.86
CA THR A 5 34.02 -0.60 50.71
C THR A 5 32.99 0.01 49.76
N LEU A 6 33.43 0.34 48.54
CA LEU A 6 32.59 0.76 47.43
C LEU A 6 31.96 -0.48 46.77
N CYS A 7 30.63 -0.61 46.82
CA CYS A 7 29.88 -1.53 45.96
C CYS A 7 29.65 -0.84 44.61
N ALA A 8 30.27 -1.36 43.55
CA ALA A 8 29.99 -0.97 42.18
C ALA A 8 28.67 -1.60 41.71
N VAL A 9 27.71 -0.76 41.34
CA VAL A 9 26.48 -1.17 40.66
C VAL A 9 26.84 -1.38 39.18
N ALA A 10 26.81 -2.62 38.72
CA ALA A 10 26.95 -2.96 37.31
C ALA A 10 25.61 -2.74 36.62
N THR A 11 25.44 -1.61 35.95
CA THR A 11 24.30 -1.34 35.06
C THR A 11 24.49 -2.16 33.79
N ALA A 12 23.75 -3.26 33.65
CA ALA A 12 23.66 -3.98 32.39
C ALA A 12 22.89 -3.13 31.38
N ALA A 13 23.61 -2.50 30.45
CA ALA A 13 23.02 -1.88 29.28
C ALA A 13 22.48 -2.99 28.36
N LEU A 14 21.16 -3.19 28.36
CA LEU A 14 20.47 -3.94 27.32
C LEU A 14 20.65 -3.18 26.01
N PHE A 15 21.53 -3.67 25.14
CA PHE A 15 21.55 -3.28 23.75
C PHE A 15 20.26 -3.79 23.10
N THR A 16 19.21 -2.98 23.09
CA THR A 16 18.13 -3.13 22.12
C THR A 16 18.73 -2.73 20.76
N SER A 17 19.36 -3.68 20.09
CA SER A 17 19.60 -3.60 18.66
C SER A 17 18.26 -3.29 18.01
N GLY A 18 18.12 -2.06 17.53
CA GLY A 18 16.94 -1.58 16.83
C GLY A 18 16.68 -2.46 15.62
N VAL A 19 15.83 -3.45 15.80
CA VAL A 19 14.99 -3.94 14.72
C VAL A 19 14.09 -2.75 14.43
N GLN A 20 14.42 -1.97 13.41
CA GLN A 20 13.38 -1.17 12.76
C GLN A 20 12.33 -2.20 12.38
N ALA A 21 11.21 -2.23 13.11
CA ALA A 21 10.09 -3.08 12.77
C ALA A 21 9.77 -2.79 11.31
N GLN A 22 10.03 -3.76 10.44
CA GLN A 22 9.66 -3.64 9.04
C GLN A 22 8.15 -3.49 9.04
N LEU A 23 7.65 -2.40 8.46
CA LEU A 23 6.22 -2.20 8.28
C LEU A 23 5.65 -3.37 7.48
N ASP A 24 4.52 -3.91 7.93
CA ASP A 24 3.84 -4.99 7.25
C ASP A 24 3.25 -4.49 5.91
N ASP A 25 3.29 -5.35 4.89
CA ASP A 25 2.45 -5.16 3.72
C ASP A 25 1.01 -5.40 4.18
N LEU A 26 0.15 -4.39 4.05
CA LEU A 26 -1.25 -4.43 4.45
C LEU A 26 -2.16 -4.79 3.27
N LEU A 27 -1.80 -4.32 2.07
CA LEU A 27 -2.54 -4.53 0.83
C LEU A 27 -1.64 -5.09 -0.28
N ILE A 28 -2.18 -6.03 -1.04
CA ILE A 28 -1.57 -6.53 -2.27
C ILE A 28 -2.42 -6.07 -3.45
N VAL A 29 -1.77 -5.50 -4.46
CA VAL A 29 -2.40 -5.11 -5.71
C VAL A 29 -2.04 -6.11 -6.81
N ASP A 30 -3.03 -6.76 -7.39
CA ASP A 30 -2.89 -7.71 -8.48
C ASP A 30 -3.34 -7.07 -9.80
N LEU A 31 -2.41 -7.02 -10.76
CA LEU A 31 -2.63 -6.54 -12.13
C LEU A 31 -2.44 -7.67 -13.15
N SER A 32 -2.51 -8.94 -12.73
CA SER A 32 -2.28 -10.10 -13.60
C SER A 32 -3.37 -10.32 -14.64
N VAL A 33 -4.58 -9.82 -14.39
CA VAL A 33 -5.70 -9.86 -15.32
C VAL A 33 -5.71 -8.57 -16.16
N PRO A 34 -5.71 -8.66 -17.50
CA PRO A 34 -5.77 -7.47 -18.35
C PRO A 34 -6.97 -6.58 -18.05
N ASN A 35 -6.74 -5.27 -17.98
CA ASN A 35 -7.77 -4.25 -17.75
C ASN A 35 -8.54 -4.46 -16.43
N GLN A 36 -7.86 -5.00 -15.44
CA GLN A 36 -8.42 -5.24 -14.12
C GLN A 36 -7.36 -4.97 -13.05
N ILE A 37 -7.83 -4.43 -11.93
CA ILE A 37 -7.07 -4.35 -10.69
C ILE A 37 -7.86 -5.06 -9.62
N THR A 38 -7.18 -5.92 -8.86
CA THR A 38 -7.70 -6.53 -7.64
C THR A 38 -6.82 -6.10 -6.48
N ILE A 39 -7.41 -5.55 -5.43
CA ILE A 39 -6.71 -5.20 -4.19
C ILE A 39 -7.17 -6.17 -3.11
N THR A 40 -6.24 -6.88 -2.49
CA THR A 40 -6.53 -7.90 -1.48
C THR A 40 -5.85 -7.55 -0.16
N ALA A 41 -6.62 -7.64 0.92
CA ALA A 41 -6.09 -7.51 2.26
C ALA A 41 -5.11 -8.65 2.59
N THR A 42 -4.11 -8.34 3.41
CA THR A 42 -3.15 -9.32 3.93
C THR A 42 -3.46 -9.67 5.38
N ALA A 43 -2.60 -10.46 6.02
CA ALA A 43 -2.60 -10.65 7.47
C ALA A 43 -1.78 -9.59 8.23
N GLY A 44 -1.35 -8.52 7.56
CA GLY A 44 -0.51 -7.47 8.12
C GLY A 44 -1.21 -6.66 9.21
N LEU A 45 -0.43 -6.25 10.21
CA LEU A 45 -0.91 -5.50 11.36
C LEU A 45 -0.70 -4.00 11.16
N SER A 46 -1.65 -3.17 11.59
CA SER A 46 -1.48 -1.72 11.56
C SER A 46 -0.30 -1.31 12.43
N ALA A 47 0.56 -0.43 11.92
CA ALA A 47 1.69 0.11 12.67
C ALA A 47 1.27 1.13 13.75
N VAL A 48 0.06 1.68 13.65
CA VAL A 48 -0.38 2.82 14.45
C VAL A 48 -1.87 2.74 14.79
N THR A 49 -2.25 3.39 15.89
CA THR A 49 -3.66 3.64 16.21
C THR A 49 -4.07 4.99 15.64
N THR A 50 -5.07 5.00 14.76
CA THR A 50 -5.59 6.22 14.14
C THR A 50 -7.05 6.02 13.72
N SER A 51 -7.81 7.12 13.69
CA SER A 51 -9.20 7.13 13.22
C SER A 51 -9.41 8.30 12.25
N GLY A 52 -10.26 8.11 11.25
CA GLY A 52 -10.45 9.07 10.17
C GLY A 52 -11.68 8.77 9.33
N SER A 53 -11.98 9.66 8.38
CA SER A 53 -13.14 9.53 7.51
C SER A 53 -12.91 8.48 6.42
N ASP A 54 -13.89 7.59 6.23
CA ASP A 54 -13.92 6.67 5.09
C ASP A 54 -14.11 7.40 3.75
N THR A 55 -14.65 8.62 3.77
CA THR A 55 -14.78 9.47 2.56
C THR A 55 -13.46 10.09 2.11
N VAL A 56 -12.42 10.06 2.96
CA VAL A 56 -11.06 10.46 2.59
C VAL A 56 -10.28 9.21 2.18
N GLY A 57 -10.42 8.12 2.95
CA GLY A 57 -9.91 6.81 2.57
C GLY A 57 -8.42 6.60 2.87
N VAL A 58 -7.87 5.57 2.23
CA VAL A 58 -6.48 5.11 2.38
C VAL A 58 -5.69 5.35 1.10
N TYR A 59 -4.51 5.95 1.22
CA TYR A 59 -3.71 6.37 0.08
C TYR A 59 -2.44 5.51 -0.07
N MET A 60 -2.30 4.92 -1.25
CA MET A 60 -1.12 4.18 -1.70
C MET A 60 -0.13 5.14 -2.36
N GLU A 61 0.89 5.53 -1.61
CA GLU A 61 1.91 6.49 -2.07
C GLU A 61 2.75 5.92 -3.21
N ASN A 62 3.04 6.73 -4.23
CA ASN A 62 3.86 6.38 -5.40
C ASN A 62 3.34 5.13 -6.12
N PHE A 63 2.01 5.00 -6.27
CA PHE A 63 1.38 3.89 -6.98
C PHE A 63 1.70 3.92 -8.47
N TYR A 64 1.61 5.09 -9.11
CA TYR A 64 1.96 5.32 -10.51
C TYR A 64 3.43 5.73 -10.66
N SER A 65 4.01 5.45 -11.83
CA SER A 65 5.39 5.84 -12.16
C SER A 65 5.56 7.35 -12.40
N ALA A 66 4.46 8.05 -12.70
CA ALA A 66 4.41 9.47 -12.95
C ALA A 66 3.04 10.02 -12.59
N ALA A 67 2.97 11.33 -12.38
CA ALA A 67 1.70 12.01 -12.15
C ALA A 67 0.87 12.04 -13.43
N GLY A 68 -0.46 12.13 -13.30
CA GLY A 68 -1.39 11.97 -14.41
C GLY A 68 -2.73 12.65 -14.18
N GLY A 69 -3.70 12.35 -15.04
CA GLY A 69 -5.06 12.87 -14.92
C GLY A 69 -5.87 12.13 -13.86
N SER A 70 -7.14 12.54 -13.70
CA SER A 70 -8.10 11.81 -12.88
C SER A 70 -8.26 10.37 -13.35
N LEU A 71 -8.49 9.47 -12.38
CA LEU A 71 -8.68 8.05 -12.62
C LEU A 71 -9.78 7.77 -13.64
N SER A 72 -9.51 6.91 -14.63
CA SER A 72 -10.52 6.37 -15.54
C SER A 72 -10.81 4.90 -15.24
N VAL A 73 -11.92 4.65 -14.54
CA VAL A 73 -12.45 3.29 -14.29
C VAL A 73 -13.73 3.05 -15.08
N SER A 74 -13.86 1.83 -15.61
CA SER A 74 -15.04 1.40 -16.37
C SER A 74 -16.15 0.83 -15.47
N SER A 75 -15.83 0.54 -14.20
CA SER A 75 -16.80 0.08 -13.20
C SER A 75 -16.49 0.65 -11.82
N THR A 76 -17.51 0.70 -10.96
CA THR A 76 -17.31 0.76 -9.51
C THR A 76 -16.66 -0.54 -9.04
N GLY A 77 -16.00 -0.51 -7.88
CA GLY A 77 -15.44 -1.73 -7.30
C GLY A 77 -16.54 -2.66 -6.82
N ALA A 78 -16.28 -3.96 -6.96
CA ALA A 78 -17.08 -4.99 -6.32
C ALA A 78 -16.18 -5.79 -5.37
N GLY A 79 -16.65 -6.01 -4.15
CA GLY A 79 -15.96 -6.82 -3.15
C GLY A 79 -16.16 -6.31 -1.73
N ASP A 80 -15.57 -7.00 -0.77
CA ASP A 80 -15.72 -6.78 0.67
C ASP A 80 -14.47 -6.20 1.33
N LEU A 81 -13.57 -5.59 0.55
CA LEU A 81 -12.40 -4.90 1.08
C LEU A 81 -12.85 -3.83 2.08
N THR A 82 -12.35 -3.92 3.31
CA THR A 82 -12.57 -2.95 4.39
C THR A 82 -11.42 -3.01 5.41
N ASN A 83 -11.34 -2.05 6.33
CA ASN A 83 -10.51 -2.22 7.51
C ASN A 83 -11.11 -3.29 8.43
N ALA A 84 -10.28 -3.99 9.20
CA ALA A 84 -10.75 -5.16 9.97
C ALA A 84 -11.72 -4.83 11.11
N GLU A 85 -11.76 -3.57 11.55
CA GLU A 85 -12.53 -3.13 12.72
C GLU A 85 -13.91 -2.53 12.35
N ASN A 86 -14.20 -2.33 11.06
CA ASN A 86 -15.48 -1.81 10.60
C ASN A 86 -16.09 -2.70 9.49
N PRO A 87 -17.43 -2.81 9.43
CA PRO A 87 -18.13 -3.55 8.37
C PRO A 87 -17.90 -2.94 6.98
N SER A 88 -17.72 -3.80 5.97
CA SER A 88 -17.66 -3.35 4.57
C SER A 88 -19.02 -2.87 4.08
N ASP A 89 -19.03 -1.86 3.22
CA ASP A 89 -20.22 -1.44 2.46
C ASP A 89 -20.42 -2.25 1.16
N GLY A 90 -19.46 -3.11 0.80
CA GLY A 90 -19.48 -3.94 -0.41
C GLY A 90 -19.12 -3.20 -1.71
N SER A 91 -18.73 -1.93 -1.63
CA SER A 91 -18.54 -1.04 -2.79
C SER A 91 -17.29 -0.15 -2.72
N PRO A 92 -16.10 -0.72 -2.42
CA PRO A 92 -14.87 0.06 -2.35
C PRO A 92 -14.62 0.80 -3.66
N SER A 93 -14.28 2.08 -3.58
CA SER A 93 -14.06 2.96 -4.71
C SER A 93 -12.60 3.35 -4.84
N LEU A 94 -12.16 3.60 -6.07
CA LEU A 94 -10.82 4.10 -6.35
C LEU A 94 -10.87 5.59 -6.69
N PHE A 95 -9.83 6.30 -6.28
CA PHE A 95 -9.64 7.71 -6.62
C PHE A 95 -8.16 7.98 -6.94
N ARG A 96 -7.94 8.89 -7.87
CA ARG A 96 -6.64 9.49 -8.17
C ARG A 96 -6.88 10.98 -8.38
N ALA A 97 -6.15 11.82 -7.66
CA ALA A 97 -6.29 13.25 -7.87
C ALA A 97 -5.77 13.60 -9.26
N GLY A 98 -6.56 14.37 -10.02
CA GLY A 98 -6.13 14.93 -11.30
C GLY A 98 -5.17 16.12 -11.15
N SER A 99 -4.73 16.44 -9.94
CA SER A 99 -3.70 17.43 -9.70
C SER A 99 -2.39 16.82 -10.21
N GLY A 100 -1.82 17.38 -11.29
CA GLY A 100 -0.73 16.78 -12.06
C GLY A 100 0.61 16.56 -11.34
N SER A 101 0.63 16.54 -10.01
CA SER A 101 1.73 16.08 -9.16
C SER A 101 1.42 14.78 -8.40
N ASP A 102 0.16 14.34 -8.33
CA ASP A 102 -0.22 13.14 -7.59
C ASP A 102 0.16 11.85 -8.35
N THR A 103 0.91 11.00 -7.65
CA THR A 103 1.37 9.70 -8.15
C THR A 103 0.74 8.53 -7.40
N GLY A 104 -0.15 8.77 -6.44
CA GLY A 104 -0.76 7.69 -5.69
C GLY A 104 -2.10 7.23 -6.20
N LEU A 105 -2.64 6.25 -5.50
CA LEU A 105 -3.98 5.70 -5.70
C LEU A 105 -4.66 5.62 -4.33
N ASN A 106 -5.87 6.14 -4.25
CA ASN A 106 -6.67 6.09 -3.04
C ASN A 106 -7.77 5.03 -3.16
N VAL A 107 -8.06 4.36 -2.03
CA VAL A 107 -9.24 3.52 -1.84
C VAL A 107 -10.12 4.19 -0.77
N TRP A 108 -11.38 4.42 -1.09
CA TRP A 108 -12.35 5.09 -0.21
C TRP A 108 -13.73 4.45 -0.35
N SER A 109 -14.69 4.85 0.49
CA SER A 109 -16.03 4.23 0.51
C SER A 109 -15.93 2.71 0.63
N PHE A 110 -15.15 2.21 1.58
CA PHE A 110 -14.92 0.78 1.77
C PHE A 110 -15.60 0.24 3.03
N SER A 111 -16.16 1.13 3.85
CA SER A 111 -16.82 0.82 5.12
C SER A 111 -18.24 1.38 5.13
N SER A 112 -19.17 0.69 5.80
CA SER A 112 -20.51 1.25 6.03
C SER A 112 -20.52 2.29 7.16
N ASP A 113 -19.42 2.42 7.90
CA ASP A 113 -19.24 3.42 8.95
C ASP A 113 -18.53 4.66 8.40
N THR A 114 -18.98 5.84 8.79
CA THR A 114 -18.38 7.12 8.34
C THR A 114 -16.98 7.36 8.91
N THR A 115 -16.67 6.77 10.06
CA THR A 115 -15.36 6.84 10.70
C THR A 115 -14.79 5.44 10.84
N VAL A 116 -13.61 5.26 10.29
CA VAL A 116 -12.84 4.02 10.32
C VAL A 116 -11.72 4.14 11.33
N THR A 117 -11.44 3.05 12.06
CA THR A 117 -10.33 2.98 13.02
C THR A 117 -9.36 1.85 12.66
N PHE A 118 -8.07 2.16 12.78
CA PHE A 118 -7.01 1.17 12.80
C PHE A 118 -6.41 1.19 14.20
N THR A 119 -6.20 0.02 14.80
CA THR A 119 -5.50 -0.12 16.09
C THR A 119 -4.11 -0.69 15.89
N ALA A 120 -3.08 -0.07 16.49
CA ALA A 120 -1.70 -0.56 16.42
C ALA A 120 -1.60 -2.02 16.88
N GLY A 121 -0.97 -2.88 16.07
CA GLY A 121 -0.81 -4.30 16.36
C GLY A 121 -2.06 -5.16 16.11
N SER A 122 -3.17 -4.58 15.65
CA SER A 122 -4.34 -5.31 15.17
C SER A 122 -4.28 -5.52 13.65
N LEU A 123 -4.99 -6.53 13.16
CA LEU A 123 -5.18 -6.76 11.72
C LEU A 123 -5.70 -5.48 11.06
N ALA A 124 -5.06 -5.02 9.99
CA ALA A 124 -5.42 -3.74 9.39
C ALA A 124 -6.64 -3.84 8.48
N PHE A 125 -6.65 -4.80 7.55
CA PHE A 125 -7.68 -4.95 6.52
C PHE A 125 -8.18 -6.39 6.44
N ILE A 126 -9.36 -6.55 5.86
CA ILE A 126 -9.94 -7.83 5.45
C ILE A 126 -10.57 -7.70 4.06
N GLY A 127 -10.83 -8.84 3.42
CA GLY A 127 -11.55 -8.90 2.15
C GLY A 127 -10.70 -8.52 0.94
N SER A 128 -11.40 -8.26 -0.17
CA SER A 128 -10.80 -7.85 -1.44
C SER A 128 -11.77 -7.02 -2.28
N GLY A 129 -11.24 -6.18 -3.16
CA GLY A 129 -12.00 -5.39 -4.12
C GLY A 129 -11.45 -5.60 -5.52
N THR A 130 -12.32 -5.59 -6.54
CA THR A 130 -11.92 -5.71 -7.94
C THR A 130 -12.61 -4.64 -8.79
N TRP A 131 -11.85 -4.02 -9.69
CA TRP A 131 -12.31 -2.97 -10.60
C TRP A 131 -11.93 -3.29 -12.04
N ALA A 132 -12.84 -3.00 -12.97
CA ALA A 132 -12.52 -3.02 -14.39
C ALA A 132 -11.95 -1.66 -14.81
N LEU A 133 -10.80 -1.69 -15.47
CA LEU A 133 -10.05 -0.51 -15.91
C LEU A 133 -10.18 -0.30 -17.40
N ASP A 134 -10.09 0.95 -17.84
CA ASP A 134 -9.85 1.21 -19.25
C ASP A 134 -8.39 0.84 -19.61
N ALA A 135 -8.16 0.47 -20.87
CA ALA A 135 -6.84 0.02 -21.32
C ALA A 135 -5.70 1.03 -21.06
N PRO A 136 -5.88 2.37 -21.24
CA PRO A 136 -4.84 3.33 -20.90
C PRO A 136 -4.52 3.35 -19.41
N GLU A 137 -5.54 3.31 -18.54
CA GLU A 137 -5.35 3.31 -17.09
C GLU A 137 -4.59 2.06 -16.62
N TYR A 138 -5.00 0.89 -17.12
CA TYR A 138 -4.29 -0.36 -16.82
C TYR A 138 -2.82 -0.33 -17.27
N ALA A 139 -2.52 0.28 -18.43
CA ALA A 139 -1.14 0.44 -18.89
C ALA A 139 -0.32 1.36 -17.97
N ASP A 140 -0.92 2.44 -17.47
CA ASP A 140 -0.28 3.37 -16.52
C ASP A 140 0.01 2.67 -15.18
N MET A 141 -0.92 1.84 -14.68
CA MET A 141 -0.70 1.05 -13.47
C MET A 141 0.42 0.01 -13.64
N LEU A 142 0.50 -0.63 -14.81
CA LEU A 142 1.57 -1.60 -15.11
C LEU A 142 2.96 -0.96 -15.21
N ALA A 143 3.05 0.35 -15.46
CA ALA A 143 4.33 1.06 -15.55
C ALA A 143 5.07 1.12 -14.20
N ASN A 144 4.39 0.86 -13.08
CA ASN A 144 4.99 0.73 -11.77
C ASN A 144 4.59 -0.60 -11.11
N THR A 145 5.57 -1.50 -10.95
CA THR A 145 5.37 -2.81 -10.31
C THR A 145 5.97 -2.87 -8.91
N GLY A 146 6.07 -1.70 -8.27
CA GLY A 146 6.75 -1.52 -7.01
C GLY A 146 5.90 -1.80 -5.77
N SER A 147 6.33 -1.16 -4.70
CA SER A 147 5.68 -1.15 -3.39
C SER A 147 5.81 0.27 -2.83
N GLY A 148 4.91 0.65 -1.94
CA GLY A 148 4.94 1.97 -1.33
C GLY A 148 4.38 1.96 0.08
N ASN A 149 4.30 3.15 0.65
CA ASN A 149 3.69 3.38 1.94
C ASN A 149 2.17 3.52 1.80
N LEU A 150 1.45 3.08 2.82
CA LEU A 150 0.00 3.22 2.93
C LEU A 150 -0.34 4.22 4.04
N TYR A 151 -1.00 5.31 3.69
CA TYR A 151 -1.35 6.39 4.62
C TYR A 151 -2.86 6.47 4.87
N PHE A 152 -3.22 6.93 6.06
CA PHE A 152 -4.60 7.20 6.44
C PHE A 152 -4.72 8.29 7.51
N PRO A 153 -5.80 9.10 7.48
CA PRO A 153 -6.67 9.31 6.32
C PRO A 153 -5.93 10.16 5.27
N ALA A 154 -6.02 9.79 3.99
CA ALA A 154 -5.48 10.59 2.89
C ALA A 154 -6.20 10.27 1.58
N ASP A 155 -6.61 11.30 0.82
CA ASP A 155 -7.17 11.15 -0.53
C ASP A 155 -6.11 11.30 -1.64
N ASP A 156 -5.13 12.18 -1.43
CA ASP A 156 -4.04 12.44 -2.36
C ASP A 156 -2.73 12.83 -1.65
N ALA A 157 -1.68 13.12 -2.45
CA ALA A 157 -0.36 13.47 -1.93
C ALA A 157 -0.31 14.73 -1.03
N SER A 158 -1.30 15.62 -1.11
CA SER A 158 -1.34 16.85 -0.30
C SER A 158 -1.72 16.57 1.17
N ASP A 159 -2.48 15.51 1.42
CA ASP A 159 -2.86 15.06 2.76
C ASP A 159 -1.70 14.43 3.54
N LEU A 160 -0.61 14.04 2.87
CA LEU A 160 0.54 13.37 3.52
C LEU A 160 1.21 14.19 4.63
N THR A 161 0.96 15.50 4.70
CA THR A 161 1.45 16.35 5.78
C THR A 161 0.76 16.11 7.13
N SER A 162 -0.45 15.54 7.12
CA SER A 162 -1.26 15.26 8.31
C SER A 162 -1.67 13.79 8.43
N ALA A 163 -1.61 13.03 7.34
CA ALA A 163 -1.90 11.60 7.30
C ALA A 163 -0.85 10.78 8.08
N VAL A 164 -1.28 9.61 8.56
CA VAL A 164 -0.45 8.72 9.37
C VAL A 164 -0.09 7.46 8.56
N LEU A 165 1.16 7.03 8.65
CA LEU A 165 1.64 5.82 8.01
C LEU A 165 1.08 4.57 8.71
N LEU A 166 0.21 3.83 8.03
CA LEU A 166 -0.38 2.58 8.52
C LEU A 166 0.56 1.38 8.32
N GLY A 167 1.21 1.32 7.16
CA GLY A 167 2.00 0.17 6.72
C GLY A 167 2.40 0.31 5.26
N ARG A 168 2.46 -0.80 4.53
CA ARG A 168 2.90 -0.82 3.12
C ARG A 168 1.87 -1.45 2.19
N TRP A 169 2.01 -1.19 0.91
CA TRP A 169 1.33 -1.91 -0.17
C TRP A 169 2.37 -2.44 -1.16
N ARG A 170 2.02 -3.47 -1.93
CA ARG A 170 2.88 -3.96 -3.02
C ARG A 170 2.08 -4.51 -4.21
N VAL A 171 2.66 -4.44 -5.40
CA VAL A 171 2.10 -5.02 -6.63
C VAL A 171 2.59 -6.45 -6.86
N ILE A 172 1.69 -7.33 -7.32
CA ILE A 172 2.03 -8.56 -8.03
C ILE A 172 1.98 -8.24 -9.52
N PRO A 173 3.14 -8.19 -10.21
CA PRO A 173 3.19 -7.84 -11.62
C PRO A 173 2.54 -8.91 -12.49
N ALA A 174 1.99 -8.49 -13.63
CA ALA A 174 1.45 -9.41 -14.62
C ALA A 174 2.53 -10.41 -15.11
N PRO A 175 2.17 -11.67 -15.43
CA PRO A 175 3.12 -12.72 -15.83
C PRO A 175 4.03 -12.41 -17.02
N GLY A 176 3.81 -11.31 -17.76
CA GLY A 176 4.64 -10.87 -18.89
C GLY A 176 5.70 -9.80 -18.57
N ALA A 177 5.62 -9.11 -17.42
CA ALA A 177 6.52 -7.99 -17.12
C ALA A 177 7.96 -8.44 -16.77
N ALA A 178 8.12 -9.65 -16.21
CA ALA A 178 9.43 -10.22 -15.87
C ALA A 178 10.21 -10.75 -17.09
N THR A 179 9.54 -11.00 -18.22
CA THR A 179 10.09 -11.81 -19.31
C THR A 179 10.70 -10.99 -20.46
N ILE A 180 10.41 -9.68 -20.54
CA ILE A 180 10.87 -8.83 -21.66
C ILE A 180 12.36 -8.49 -21.56
N PHE A 181 12.95 -8.42 -20.37
CA PHE A 181 14.39 -8.17 -20.22
C PHE A 181 15.28 -9.40 -20.52
N GLY A 182 14.73 -10.61 -20.53
CA GLY A 182 15.48 -11.85 -20.80
C GLY A 182 15.65 -12.18 -22.28
N MET A 183 14.78 -11.69 -23.17
CA MET A 183 14.76 -12.12 -24.57
C MET A 183 15.65 -11.28 -25.51
N GLY A 184 16.17 -10.14 -25.06
CA GLY A 184 17.09 -9.31 -25.85
C GLY A 184 18.50 -9.90 -26.03
N LEU A 185 18.93 -10.81 -25.15
CA LEU A 185 20.31 -11.32 -25.14
C LEU A 185 20.52 -12.61 -25.94
N ILE A 186 19.45 -13.35 -26.27
CA ILE A 186 19.58 -14.62 -27.00
C ILE A 186 19.70 -14.40 -28.53
N GLY A 187 19.21 -13.28 -29.05
CA GLY A 187 19.30 -12.95 -30.48
C GLY A 187 20.70 -12.49 -30.96
N ALA A 188 21.51 -11.91 -30.08
CA ALA A 188 22.81 -11.34 -30.44
C ALA A 188 23.97 -12.36 -30.47
N ALA A 189 23.81 -13.53 -29.84
CA ALA A 189 24.88 -14.52 -29.74
C ALA A 189 25.03 -15.42 -31.00
N ARG A 190 24.09 -15.38 -31.94
CA ARG A 190 24.07 -16.33 -33.08
C ARG A 190 24.68 -15.80 -34.38
N ARG A 191 25.19 -14.56 -34.42
CA ARG A 191 25.74 -13.94 -35.64
C ARG A 191 27.26 -13.79 -35.65
N ARG A 192 27.97 -14.77 -35.08
CA ARG A 192 29.41 -14.99 -35.32
C ARG A 192 29.70 -16.48 -35.46
N ARG A 193 29.36 -17.04 -36.62
CA ARG A 193 30.13 -18.10 -37.29
C ARG A 193 30.07 -17.83 -38.78
#